data_AF-A0A1F5SQZ4-F1
#
_entry.id   AF-A0A1F5SQZ4-F1
#
_cell.length_a   1.000
_cell.length_b   1.000
_cell.length_c   1.000
_cell.angle_alpha   90.00
_cell.angle_beta   90.00
_cell.angle_gamma   90.00
#
_symmetry.space_group_name_H-M   'P 1'
#
loop_
_entity.id
_entity.type
_entity.pdbx_description
1 polymer ?
#
loop_
_entity_poly.entity_id
_entity_poly.type
_entity_poly.pdbx_seq_one_letter_code
_entity_poly.pdbx_strand_id
1 'polypeptide(L)'
;MANEQENIVSNKLWLSVSQSAKLCGVEQKTIRRAIKARQFLYVVQNDRYTIETGSLITWAHQSAKIKNKLNRDGIGKFVKEWKGEYTKLSTEKTSQQIKNIV
;
A
#
# COMPACT_ATOMS: atom_id res chain seq x y z
N MET A 1 -22.15 28.81 26.45
CA MET A 1 -22.20 28.89 24.98
C MET A 1 -21.07 28.01 24.43
N ALA A 2 -21.45 27.10 23.52
CA ALA A 2 -20.66 26.31 22.57
C ALA A 2 -19.35 25.63 23.03
N ASN A 3 -19.36 24.29 23.04
CA ASN A 3 -18.28 23.53 22.39
C ASN A 3 -18.85 22.21 21.85
N GLU A 4 -19.77 22.31 20.90
CA GLU A 4 -19.97 21.22 19.94
C GLU A 4 -18.74 21.23 19.05
N GLN A 5 -17.70 20.50 19.45
CA GLN A 5 -16.72 20.06 18.48
C GLN A 5 -17.46 19.12 17.54
N GLU A 6 -17.86 19.64 16.37
CA GLU A 6 -18.23 18.82 15.24
C GLU A 6 -17.13 17.77 15.10
N ASN A 7 -17.47 16.51 15.41
CA ASN A 7 -16.63 15.38 15.03
C ASN A 7 -16.68 15.33 13.51
N ILE A 8 -15.88 16.16 12.86
CA ILE A 8 -15.53 16.00 11.46
C ILE A 8 -14.82 14.66 11.44
N VAL A 9 -15.56 13.59 11.13
CA VAL A 9 -14.98 12.28 10.89
C VAL A 9 -14.00 12.49 9.77
N SER A 10 -12.72 12.63 10.12
CA SER A 10 -11.68 12.73 9.11
C SER A 10 -11.74 11.39 8.39
N ASN A 11 -12.04 11.39 7.09
CA ASN A 11 -12.07 10.19 6.25
C ASN A 11 -10.68 9.52 6.11
N LYS A 12 -9.72 9.89 6.96
CA LYS A 12 -8.39 9.33 7.03
C LYS A 12 -8.45 8.02 7.81
N LEU A 13 -8.02 6.95 7.15
CA LEU A 13 -7.88 5.64 7.76
C LEU A 13 -6.56 5.59 8.52
N TRP A 14 -6.66 5.27 9.80
CA TRP A 14 -5.53 5.17 10.72
C TRP A 14 -5.27 3.70 11.06
N LEU A 15 -4.03 3.24 10.88
CA LEU A 15 -3.65 1.83 11.01
C LEU A 15 -2.53 1.66 12.03
N SER A 16 -2.57 0.55 12.76
CA SER A 16 -1.43 0.13 13.58
C SER A 16 -0.22 -0.26 12.73
N VAL A 17 0.95 -0.35 13.36
CA VAL A 17 2.19 -0.82 12.70
C VAL A 17 2.02 -2.19 12.05
N SER A 18 1.33 -3.13 12.70
CA SER A 18 1.15 -4.50 12.21
C SER A 18 0.18 -4.55 11.01
N GLN A 19 -0.91 -3.80 11.05
CA GLN A 19 -1.85 -3.66 9.93
C GLN A 19 -1.17 -3.00 8.74
N SER A 20 -0.43 -1.93 8.97
CA SER A 20 0.34 -1.21 7.93
C SER A 20 1.36 -2.12 7.25
N ALA A 21 2.06 -2.95 8.03
CA ALA A 21 3.01 -3.92 7.52
C ALA A 21 2.34 -4.97 6.60
N LYS A 22 1.19 -5.52 7.02
CA LYS A 22 0.39 -6.45 6.21
C LYS A 22 -0.14 -5.79 4.93
N LEU A 23 -0.64 -4.56 5.03
CA LEU A 23 -1.15 -3.80 3.89
C LEU A 23 -0.08 -3.57 2.83
N CYS A 24 1.15 -3.24 3.26
CA CYS A 24 2.26 -2.99 2.34
C CYS A 24 3.00 -4.26 1.89
N GLY A 25 2.70 -5.44 2.46
CA GLY A 25 3.47 -6.66 2.19
C GLY A 25 4.92 -6.59 2.70
N VAL A 26 5.16 -5.89 3.82
CA VAL A 26 6.49 -5.74 4.42
C VAL A 26 6.53 -6.23 5.86
N GLU A 27 7.72 -6.46 6.40
CA GLU A 27 7.87 -6.76 7.82
C GLU A 27 7.69 -5.51 8.69
N GLN A 28 7.18 -5.69 9.91
CA GLN A 28 6.97 -4.60 10.88
C GLN A 28 8.24 -3.78 11.17
N LYS A 29 9.43 -4.41 11.15
CA LYS A 29 10.71 -3.71 11.33
C LYS A 29 10.94 -2.62 10.26
N THR A 30 10.43 -2.83 9.05
CA THR A 30 10.52 -1.88 7.94
C THR A 30 9.69 -0.64 8.24
N ILE A 31 8.45 -0.84 8.69
CA ILE A 31 7.55 0.25 9.10
C ILE A 31 8.15 1.02 10.29
N ARG A 32 8.68 0.32 11.30
CA ARG A 32 9.34 0.97 12.45
C ARG A 32 10.56 1.81 12.05
N ARG A 33 11.36 1.34 11.09
CA ARG A 33 12.48 2.12 10.52
C ARG A 33 11.98 3.36 9.80
N ALA A 34 10.90 3.24 9.02
CA ALA A 34 10.31 4.36 8.30
C ALA A 34 9.68 5.41 9.26
N ILE A 35 9.08 4.97 10.37
CA ILE A 35 8.63 5.86 11.47
C ILE A 35 9.82 6.62 12.04
N LYS A 36 10.92 5.93 12.38
CA LYS A 36 12.14 6.57 12.92
C LYS A 36 12.72 7.60 11.94
N ALA A 37 12.64 7.32 10.64
CA ALA A 37 13.07 8.21 9.57
C ALA A 37 12.00 9.25 9.15
N ARG A 38 10.84 9.30 9.83
CA ARG A 38 9.73 10.24 9.58
C ARG A 38 9.25 10.29 8.11
N GLN A 39 9.14 9.12 7.47
CA GLN A 39 8.85 9.05 6.02
C GLN A 39 7.36 9.13 5.64
N PHE A 40 6.45 9.08 6.61
CA PHE A 40 5.00 9.20 6.42
C PHE A 40 4.35 9.76 7.69
N LEU A 41 3.06 10.09 7.62
CA LEU A 41 2.33 10.67 8.74
C LEU A 41 1.96 9.59 9.78
N TYR A 42 2.26 9.87 11.03
CA TYR A 42 1.89 9.01 12.15
C TYR A 42 1.58 9.85 13.39
N VAL A 43 0.78 9.27 14.29
CA VAL A 43 0.43 9.80 15.60
C VAL A 43 0.76 8.73 16.64
N VAL A 44 1.15 9.16 17.83
CA VAL A 44 1.34 8.26 18.99
C VAL A 44 0.17 8.48 19.93
N GLN A 45 -0.62 7.44 20.17
CA GLN A 45 -1.73 7.47 21.12
C GLN A 45 -1.57 6.31 22.10
N ASN A 46 -1.54 6.60 23.39
CA ASN A 46 -1.37 5.62 24.47
C ASN A 46 -0.19 4.67 24.21
N ASP A 47 0.97 5.23 23.90
CA ASP A 47 2.21 4.49 23.59
C ASP A 47 2.15 3.58 22.35
N ARG A 48 1.10 3.71 21.54
CA ARG A 48 0.93 2.99 20.28
C ARG A 48 1.05 3.92 19.09
N TYR A 49 1.88 3.52 18.13
CA TYR A 49 1.97 4.18 16.84
C TYR A 49 0.77 3.84 15.97
N THR A 50 0.15 4.89 15.46
CA THR A 50 -0.94 4.83 14.49
C THR A 50 -0.54 5.64 13.26
N ILE A 51 -0.69 5.04 12.10
CA ILE A 51 -0.14 5.51 10.82
C ILE A 51 -1.30 5.88 9.91
N GLU A 52 -1.18 7.00 9.22
CA GLU A 52 -2.19 7.42 8.25
C GLU A 52 -1.99 6.66 6.93
N THR A 53 -3.07 6.06 6.42
CA THR A 53 -2.99 5.08 5.32
C THR A 53 -2.60 5.72 3.98
N GLY A 54 -3.07 6.93 3.68
CA GLY A 54 -2.76 7.61 2.43
C GLY A 54 -1.26 7.87 2.27
N SER A 55 -0.65 8.50 3.27
CA SER A 55 0.79 8.77 3.31
C SER A 55 1.63 7.50 3.35
N LEU A 56 1.16 6.43 3.99
CA LEU A 56 1.80 5.11 3.95
C LEU A 56 1.84 4.53 2.53
N ILE A 57 0.73 4.58 1.79
CA ILE A 57 0.67 4.09 0.41
C ILE A 57 1.56 4.96 -0.48
N THR A 58 1.51 6.30 -0.34
CA THR A 58 2.40 7.20 -1.08
C THR A 58 3.87 6.84 -0.84
N TRP A 59 4.27 6.61 0.42
CA TRP A 59 5.61 6.16 0.77
C TRP A 59 5.98 4.82 0.12
N ALA A 60 5.06 3.85 0.12
CA ALA A 60 5.32 2.53 -0.47
C ALA A 60 5.63 2.62 -1.97
N HIS A 61 5.06 3.60 -2.68
CA HIS A 61 5.31 3.85 -4.09
C HIS A 61 6.63 4.59 -4.38
N GLN A 62 7.26 5.25 -3.40
CA GLN A 62 8.51 6.00 -3.59
C GLN A 62 9.72 5.10 -3.92
N SER A 63 9.74 3.87 -3.40
CA SER A 63 10.82 2.92 -3.62
C SER A 63 10.35 1.75 -4.48
N ALA A 64 11.07 1.47 -5.58
CA ALA A 64 10.80 0.31 -6.43
C ALA A 64 10.74 -1.01 -5.63
N LYS A 65 11.63 -1.17 -4.63
CA LYS A 65 11.67 -2.37 -3.78
C LYS A 65 10.40 -2.53 -2.95
N ILE A 66 9.91 -1.45 -2.33
CA ILE A 66 8.70 -1.50 -1.50
C ILE A 66 7.46 -1.59 -2.38
N LYS A 67 7.40 -0.87 -3.50
CA LYS A 67 6.33 -0.97 -4.49
C LYS A 67 6.16 -2.38 -5.02
N ASN A 68 7.26 -3.08 -5.33
CA ASN A 68 7.22 -4.47 -5.77
C ASN A 68 6.65 -5.40 -4.69
N LYS A 69 6.98 -5.17 -3.41
CA LYS A 69 6.39 -5.91 -2.29
C LYS A 69 4.91 -5.59 -2.08
N LEU A 70 4.52 -4.32 -2.19
CA LEU A 70 3.13 -3.87 -2.13
C LEU A 70 2.28 -4.58 -3.21
N ASN A 71 2.82 -4.68 -4.43
CA ASN A 71 2.12 -5.28 -5.56
C ASN A 71 2.08 -6.82 -5.52
N ARG A 72 3.09 -7.47 -4.92
CA ARG A 72 3.17 -8.94 -4.85
C ARG A 72 2.53 -9.50 -3.59
N ASP A 73 2.90 -8.94 -2.44
CA ASP A 73 2.62 -9.49 -1.11
C ASP A 73 1.55 -8.67 -0.36
N GLY A 74 1.40 -7.39 -0.70
CA GLY A 74 0.48 -6.43 -0.07
C GLY A 74 -0.87 -6.27 -0.78
N ILE A 75 -1.56 -5.16 -0.51
CA ILE A 75 -2.88 -4.84 -1.08
C ILE A 75 -2.83 -4.59 -2.59
N GLY A 76 -1.67 -4.18 -3.13
CA GLY A 76 -1.48 -3.93 -4.55
C GLY A 76 -1.67 -5.19 -5.42
N LYS A 77 -1.64 -6.39 -4.83
CA LYS A 77 -2.00 -7.62 -5.55
C LYS A 77 -3.46 -7.64 -6.01
N PHE A 78 -4.34 -6.90 -5.33
CA PHE A 78 -5.77 -6.81 -5.63
C PHE A 78 -6.14 -5.55 -6.44
N VAL A 79 -5.23 -4.58 -6.57
CA VAL A 79 -5.47 -3.34 -7.32
C VAL A 79 -4.91 -3.50 -8.73
N LYS A 80 -5.80 -3.58 -9.72
CA LYS A 80 -5.41 -3.83 -11.13
C LYS A 80 -4.69 -2.63 -11.72
N GLU A 81 -5.12 -1.44 -11.36
CA GLU A 81 -4.66 -0.14 -11.85
C GLU A 81 -3.19 0.14 -11.46
N TRP A 82 -2.72 -0.43 -10.36
CA TRP A 82 -1.33 -0.27 -9.91
C TRP A 82 -0.36 -1.22 -10.61
N LYS A 83 -0.89 -2.25 -11.26
CA LYS A 83 -0.16 -3.13 -12.16
C LYS A 83 -0.17 -2.42 -13.50
N GLY A 84 0.82 -1.54 -13.71
CA GLY A 84 1.00 -0.85 -15.00
C GLY A 84 0.83 -1.84 -16.15
N GLU A 85 0.18 -1.40 -17.22
CA GLU A 85 -0.35 -2.19 -18.35
C GLU A 85 0.61 -3.24 -18.97
N TYR A 86 0.93 -4.32 -18.28
CA TYR A 86 1.66 -5.45 -18.86
C TYR A 86 0.73 -6.40 -19.63
N THR A 87 -0.59 -6.13 -19.64
CA THR A 87 -1.61 -7.00 -20.23
C THR A 87 -1.60 -7.03 -21.76
N LYS A 88 -0.90 -6.14 -22.46
CA LYS A 88 -0.92 -6.11 -23.94
C LYS A 88 0.15 -6.99 -24.63
N LEU A 89 0.99 -7.74 -23.91
CA LEU A 89 2.12 -8.47 -24.53
C LEU A 89 2.08 -10.00 -24.45
N SER A 90 1.18 -10.61 -23.65
CA SER A 90 1.13 -12.08 -23.47
C SER A 90 -0.04 -12.76 -24.19
N THR A 91 -1.05 -12.02 -24.64
CA THR A 91 -2.20 -12.58 -25.36
C THR A 91 -1.92 -12.88 -26.84
N GLU A 92 -0.95 -12.22 -27.48
CA GLU A 92 -0.68 -12.41 -28.92
C GLU A 92 0.09 -13.69 -29.23
N LYS A 93 1.04 -14.08 -28.37
CA LYS A 93 1.93 -15.24 -28.63
C LYS A 93 1.25 -16.58 -28.37
N THR A 94 0.30 -16.64 -27.44
CA THR A 94 -0.38 -17.89 -27.07
C THR A 94 -1.36 -18.36 -28.16
N SER A 95 -1.98 -17.44 -28.91
CA SER A 95 -2.93 -17.79 -29.99
C SER A 95 -2.27 -18.21 -31.30
N GLN A 96 -1.01 -17.82 -31.55
CA GLN A 96 -0.28 -18.24 -32.75
C GLN A 96 0.25 -19.67 -32.63
N GLN A 97 0.54 -20.14 -31.41
CA GLN A 97 1.09 -21.48 -31.20
C GLN A 97 0.05 -22.59 -31.34
N ILE A 98 -1.24 -22.31 -31.12
CA ILE A 98 -2.33 -23.30 -31.29
C ILE A 98 -2.70 -23.48 -32.77
N LYS A 99 -2.48 -22.46 -33.63
CA LYS A 99 -2.78 -22.54 -35.07
C LYS A 99 -1.77 -23.36 -35.89
N ASN A 100 -0.60 -23.65 -35.32
CA ASN A 100 0.46 -24.43 -35.98
C ASN A 100 0.48 -25.91 -35.54
N ILE A 101 -0.52 -26.33 -34.76
CA ILE A 101 -0.72 -27.71 -34.29
C ILE A 101 -2.13 -28.14 -34.72
N VAL A 102 -2.44 -28.01 -36.02
CA VAL A 102 -3.54 -28.69 -36.71
C VAL A 102 -3.03 -29.11 -38.08
#